data_AF-A0A7L0A2Z3-F1
#
_entry.id   AF-A0A7L0A2Z3-F1
#
_cell.length_a   1.000
_cell.length_b   1.000
_cell.length_c   1.000
_cell.angle_alpha   90.00
_cell.angle_beta   90.00
_cell.angle_gamma   90.00
#
_symmetry.space_group_name_H-M   'P 1'
#
loop_
_entity.id
_entity.type
_entity.pdbx_description
1 polymer ?
#
loop_
_entity_poly.entity_id
_entity_poly.type
_entity_poly.pdbx_seq_one_letter_code
_entity_poly.pdbx_strand_id
1 'polypeptide(L)'
;ERAMAKQMVTLEVLSYHASAAEEETRELQVTVAAVVPSAQTLNLTDFYFSDFELSDFETTLCTIRMFTDLNLVQNFQMKHEV
;
A
#
# COMPACT_ATOMS: atom_id res chain seq x y z
N GLU A 1 -4.15 35.39 11.29
CA GLU A 1 -4.06 34.45 10.14
C GLU A 1 -2.76 33.64 10.11
N ARG A 2 -1.57 34.26 10.03
CA ARG A 2 -0.28 33.52 9.88
C ARG A 2 0.03 32.52 11.00
N ALA A 3 -0.42 32.77 12.24
CA ALA A 3 -0.25 31.84 13.36
C ALA A 3 -1.16 30.61 13.25
N MET A 4 -2.42 30.80 12.83
CA MET A 4 -3.35 29.70 12.60
C MET A 4 -2.91 28.82 11.43
N ALA A 5 -2.42 29.42 10.35
CA ALA A 5 -1.86 28.69 9.21
C ALA A 5 -0.68 27.79 9.64
N LYS A 6 0.22 28.30 10.48
CA LYS A 6 1.33 27.49 11.02
C LYS A 6 0.82 26.33 11.88
N GLN A 7 -0.17 26.57 12.73
CA GLN A 7 -0.73 25.52 13.59
C GLN A 7 -1.42 24.43 12.78
N MET A 8 -2.13 24.79 11.70
CA MET A 8 -2.75 23.80 10.80
C MET A 8 -1.71 22.91 10.12
N VAL A 9 -0.66 23.50 9.53
CA VAL A 9 0.42 22.73 8.91
C VAL A 9 1.08 21.81 9.94
N THR A 10 1.33 22.29 11.16
CA THR A 10 1.88 21.44 12.23
C THR A 10 0.96 20.27 12.55
N LEU A 11 -0.35 20.49 12.64
CA LEU A 11 -1.32 19.42 12.91
C LEU A 11 -1.39 18.41 11.76
N GLU A 12 -1.34 18.87 10.51
CA GLU A 12 -1.33 17.98 9.34
C GLU A 12 -0.08 17.10 9.33
N VAL A 13 1.09 17.68 9.58
CA VAL A 13 2.36 16.92 9.65
C VAL A 13 2.32 15.89 10.78
N LEU A 14 1.86 16.29 11.97
CA LEU A 14 1.73 15.38 13.10
C LEU A 14 0.71 14.28 12.81
N SER A 15 -0.41 14.62 12.19
CA SER A 15 -1.43 13.65 11.80
C SER A 15 -0.90 12.65 10.78
N TYR A 16 -0.10 13.12 9.81
CA TYR A 16 0.55 12.26 8.82
C TYR A 16 1.48 11.27 9.50
N HIS A 17 2.38 11.72 10.37
CA HIS A 17 3.30 10.81 11.07
C HIS A 17 2.60 9.90 12.09
N ALA A 18 1.45 10.31 12.62
CA ALA A 18 0.66 9.45 13.50
C ALA A 18 -0.07 8.32 12.76
N SER A 19 -0.39 8.50 11.47
CA SER A 19 -1.08 7.49 10.65
C SER A 19 -0.18 6.77 9.65
N ALA A 20 0.96 7.33 9.26
CA ALA A 20 1.93 6.72 8.37
C ALA A 20 2.88 5.83 9.19
N ALA A 21 2.52 4.57 9.37
CA ALA A 21 3.37 3.60 10.05
C ALA A 21 4.61 3.28 9.18
N GLU A 22 5.76 3.86 9.55
CA GLU A 22 7.04 3.56 8.90
C GLU A 22 7.38 2.05 8.97
N GLU A 23 6.92 1.38 10.02
CA GLU A 23 7.11 -0.06 10.22
C GLU A 23 6.33 -0.89 9.19
N GLU A 24 5.06 -0.57 8.93
CA GLU A 24 4.27 -1.22 7.87
C GLU A 24 4.91 -1.03 6.49
N THR A 25 5.46 0.16 6.23
CA THR A 25 6.15 0.48 4.98
C THR A 25 7.40 -0.39 4.81
N ARG A 26 8.16 -0.59 5.90
CA ARG A 26 9.35 -1.43 5.91
C ARG A 26 9.01 -2.91 5.71
N GLU A 27 7.99 -3.43 6.39
CA GLU A 27 7.54 -4.83 6.23
C GLU A 27 7.07 -5.09 4.79
N LEU A 28 6.35 -4.13 4.20
CA LEU A 28 5.93 -4.20 2.81
C LEU A 28 7.12 -4.21 1.86
N GLN A 29 8.13 -3.35 2.09
CA GLN A 29 9.33 -3.30 1.26
C GLN A 29 10.09 -4.63 1.26
N VAL A 30 10.25 -5.26 2.43
CA VAL A 30 10.87 -6.59 2.55
C VAL A 30 10.04 -7.64 1.80
N THR A 31 8.71 -7.58 1.91
CA THR A 31 7.83 -8.60 1.32
C THR A 31 7.69 -8.46 -0.20
N VAL A 32 7.60 -7.23 -0.71
CA VAL A 32 7.63 -6.95 -2.16
C VAL A 32 8.94 -7.46 -2.77
N ALA A 33 10.06 -7.31 -2.05
CA ALA A 33 11.34 -7.88 -2.47
C ALA A 33 11.40 -9.41 -2.35
N ALA A 34 10.62 -10.02 -1.45
CA ALA A 34 10.66 -11.44 -1.13
C ALA A 34 9.67 -12.34 -1.90
N VAL A 35 8.61 -11.77 -2.51
CA VAL A 35 7.75 -12.28 -3.62
C VAL A 35 6.27 -11.95 -3.35
N VAL A 36 5.68 -11.09 -4.18
CA VAL A 36 4.22 -10.89 -4.25
C VAL A 36 3.59 -12.16 -4.87
N PRO A 37 2.63 -12.84 -4.21
CA PRO A 37 2.01 -14.06 -4.75
C PRO A 37 1.29 -13.81 -6.07
N SER A 38 1.13 -14.84 -6.90
CA SER A 38 0.43 -14.71 -8.19
C SER A 38 -1.07 -14.41 -8.01
N ALA A 39 -1.72 -13.80 -9.01
CA ALA A 39 -3.18 -13.59 -8.97
C ALA A 39 -3.97 -14.90 -8.87
N GLN A 40 -3.41 -16.01 -9.35
CA GLN A 40 -4.00 -17.35 -9.22
C GLN A 40 -3.94 -17.84 -7.77
N THR A 41 -2.80 -17.66 -7.09
CA THR A 41 -2.64 -18.01 -5.68
C THR A 41 -3.58 -17.21 -4.77
N LEU A 42 -3.83 -15.96 -5.16
CA LEU A 42 -4.69 -15.02 -4.44
C LEU A 42 -6.16 -15.06 -4.91
N ASN A 43 -6.50 -15.92 -5.89
CA ASN A 43 -7.83 -16.03 -6.49
C ASN A 43 -8.43 -14.70 -7.01
N LEU A 44 -7.60 -13.73 -7.41
CA LEU A 44 -8.04 -12.36 -7.75
C LEU A 44 -8.82 -12.26 -9.06
N THR A 45 -8.73 -13.28 -9.92
CA THR A 45 -9.45 -13.32 -11.20
C THR A 45 -10.77 -14.07 -11.11
N ASP A 46 -11.14 -14.56 -9.93
CA ASP A 46 -12.41 -15.26 -9.70
C ASP A 46 -13.51 -14.27 -9.24
N PHE A 47 -14.69 -14.35 -9.84
CA PHE A 47 -15.85 -13.54 -9.44
C PHE A 47 -16.42 -13.92 -8.07
N TYR A 48 -16.07 -15.10 -7.55
CA TYR A 48 -16.43 -15.54 -6.20
C TYR A 48 -15.36 -15.19 -5.15
N PHE A 49 -14.33 -14.43 -5.52
CA PHE A 49 -13.32 -13.94 -4.57
C PHE A 49 -13.99 -13.20 -3.40
N SER A 50 -13.45 -13.44 -2.20
CA SER A 50 -13.88 -12.82 -0.95
C SER A 50 -12.65 -12.53 -0.09
N ASP A 51 -12.56 -11.29 0.40
CA ASP A 51 -11.47 -10.82 1.25
C ASP A 51 -11.78 -10.94 2.76
N PHE A 52 -12.95 -11.45 3.15
CA PHE A 52 -13.34 -11.57 4.57
C PHE A 52 -12.35 -12.32 5.47
N GLU A 53 -11.57 -13.25 4.91
CA GLU A 53 -10.57 -14.04 5.65
C GLU A 53 -9.16 -13.46 5.56
N LEU A 54 -8.97 -12.37 4.79
CA LEU A 54 -7.67 -11.75 4.55
C LEU A 54 -7.41 -10.63 5.57
N SER A 55 -6.17 -10.56 6.04
CA SER A 55 -5.66 -9.42 6.79
C SER A 55 -5.43 -8.18 5.90
N ASP A 56 -5.29 -7.00 6.52
CA ASP A 56 -4.94 -5.75 5.83
C ASP A 56 -3.63 -5.89 5.03
N PHE A 57 -2.68 -6.68 5.55
CA PHE A 57 -1.44 -6.97 4.86
C PHE A 57 -1.66 -7.82 3.60
N GLU A 58 -2.49 -8.86 3.68
CA GLU A 58 -2.80 -9.73 2.54
C GLU A 58 -3.60 -8.98 1.46
N THR A 59 -4.56 -8.12 1.85
CA THR A 59 -5.29 -7.27 0.89
C THR A 59 -4.38 -6.23 0.25
N THR A 60 -3.35 -5.75 0.95
CA THR A 60 -2.29 -4.92 0.38
C THR A 60 -1.49 -5.67 -0.69
N LEU A 61 -1.10 -6.93 -0.43
CA LEU A 61 -0.42 -7.76 -1.44
C LEU A 61 -1.30 -8.03 -2.66
N CYS A 62 -2.60 -8.27 -2.45
CA CYS A 62 -3.58 -8.40 -3.53
C CYS A 62 -3.60 -7.16 -4.42
N THR A 63 -3.63 -5.98 -3.81
CA THR A 63 -3.61 -4.71 -4.54
C THR A 63 -2.32 -4.55 -5.35
N ILE A 64 -1.16 -4.84 -4.77
CA ILE A 64 0.13 -4.77 -5.49
C ILE A 64 0.16 -5.72 -6.68
N ARG A 65 -0.38 -6.94 -6.51
CA ARG A 65 -0.51 -7.91 -7.61
C ARG A 65 -1.35 -7.35 -8.75
N MET A 66 -2.50 -6.72 -8.46
CA MET A 66 -3.35 -6.12 -9.51
C MET A 66 -2.60 -5.06 -10.33
N PHE A 67 -1.84 -4.16 -9.67
CA PHE A 67 -1.04 -3.15 -10.36
C PHE A 67 0.08 -3.76 -11.21
N THR A 68 0.69 -4.84 -10.71
CA THR A 68 1.74 -5.57 -11.41
C THR A 68 1.19 -6.26 -12.66
N ASP A 69 0.04 -6.94 -12.55
CA ASP A 69 -0.56 -7.69 -13.66
C ASP A 69 -1.11 -6.76 -14.76
N LEU A 70 -1.54 -5.54 -14.40
CA LEU A 70 -1.89 -4.47 -15.34
C LEU A 70 -0.67 -3.72 -15.91
N ASN A 71 0.54 -4.14 -15.55
CA ASN A 71 1.81 -3.55 -15.95
C ASN A 71 1.96 -2.06 -15.56
N LEU A 72 1.17 -1.57 -14.59
CA LEU A 72 1.14 -0.15 -14.21
C LEU A 72 2.43 0.28 -13.52
N VAL A 73 2.99 -0.58 -12.68
CA VAL A 73 4.26 -0.33 -11.98
C VAL A 73 5.37 -0.03 -12.99
N GLN A 74 5.48 -0.84 -14.04
CA GLN A 74 6.48 -0.65 -15.09
C GLN A 74 6.15 0.57 -15.96
N ASN A 75 4.92 0.69 -16.43
CA ASN A 75 4.51 1.73 -17.38
C ASN A 75 4.70 3.15 -16.80
N PHE A 76 4.50 3.31 -15.50
CA PHE A 76 4.62 4.60 -14.82
C PHE A 76 5.90 4.71 -13.96
N GLN A 77 6.80 3.72 -14.02
CA GLN A 77 8.03 3.68 -13.23
C GLN A 77 7.77 3.93 -11.73
N MET A 78 6.72 3.32 -11.20
CA MET A 78 6.35 3.47 -9.80
C MET A 78 7.46 2.89 -8.92
N LYS A 79 7.90 3.67 -7.94
CA LYS A 79 8.86 3.18 -6.96
C LYS A 79 8.16 2.23 -5.99
N HIS A 80 8.86 1.18 -5.60
CA HIS A 80 8.44 0.27 -4.53
C HIS A 80 8.73 0.84 -3.11
N GLU A 81 9.23 2.07 -3.04
CA GLU A 81 9.52 2.83 -1.83
C GLU A 81 8.78 4.18 -1.89
N VAL A 82 8.29 4.65 -0.75
CA VAL A 82 7.73 6.00 -0.56
C VAL A 82 8.80 6.89 0.06
#